data_AF-A0A9D8ANZ6-F1
#
_entry.id   AF-A0A9D8ANZ6-F1
#
_cell.length_a   1.000
_cell.length_b   1.000
_cell.length_c   1.000
_cell.angle_alpha   90.00
_cell.angle_beta   90.00
_cell.angle_gamma   90.00
#
_symmetry.space_group_name_H-M   'P 1'
#
loop_
_entity.id
_entity.type
_entity.pdbx_description
1 polymer ?
#
loop_
_entity_poly.entity_id
_entity_poly.type
_entity_poly.pdbx_seq_one_letter_code
_entity_poly.pdbx_strand_id
1 'polypeptide(L)' 'MLLGDERGIKITDEDDNKFVDCAISSNADFIVTNDRHFNILKNIEFPKVNVINVDDFLNKLK' A
#
# COMPACT_ATOMS: atom_id res chain seq x y z
N MET A 1 -8.98 -28.72 -17.37
CA MET A 1 -9.34 -28.80 -15.94
C MET A 1 -8.66 -27.59 -15.29
N LEU A 2 -9.09 -26.36 -15.61
CA LEU A 2 -10.17 -25.65 -14.90
C LEU A 2 -9.99 -25.87 -13.40
N LEU A 3 -9.50 -24.91 -12.64
CA LEU A 3 -10.14 -23.61 -12.45
C LEU A 3 -9.10 -22.48 -12.29
N GLY A 4 -9.15 -21.50 -13.19
CA GLY A 4 -8.82 -20.14 -12.80
C GLY A 4 -9.84 -19.75 -11.74
N ASP A 5 -9.35 -19.42 -10.55
CA ASP A 5 -10.16 -19.09 -9.39
C ASP A 5 -11.11 -17.93 -9.75
N GLU A 6 -12.40 -18.24 -9.67
CA GLU A 6 -13.55 -17.38 -9.92
C GLU A 6 -13.80 -16.37 -8.77
N ARG A 7 -12.73 -15.97 -8.09
CA ARG A 7 -12.72 -14.91 -7.08
C ARG A 7 -11.74 -13.87 -7.56
N GLY A 8 -12.25 -12.75 -8.07
CA GLY A 8 -11.49 -11.54 -8.38
C GLY A 8 -10.88 -10.87 -7.15
N ILE A 9 -10.30 -11.66 -6.23
CA ILE A 9 -9.47 -11.21 -5.13
C ILE A 9 -8.05 -11.41 -5.65
N LYS A 10 -7.54 -10.39 -6.34
CA LYS A 10 -6.12 -10.29 -6.63
C LYS A 10 -5.45 -10.18 -5.27
N ILE A 11 -4.95 -11.31 -4.78
CA ILE A 11 -4.12 -11.38 -3.58
C ILE A 11 -2.93 -10.49 -3.93
N THR A 12 -2.89 -9.30 -3.32
CA THR A 12 -1.75 -8.36 -3.23
C THR A 12 -0.65 -8.68 -4.24
N ASP A 13 -0.59 -7.95 -5.36
CA ASP A 13 0.46 -8.16 -6.34
C ASP A 13 1.82 -8.21 -5.62
N GLU A 14 2.64 -9.23 -5.91
CA GLU A 14 4.00 -9.36 -5.33
C GLU A 14 4.83 -8.07 -5.50
N ASP A 15 4.48 -7.27 -6.51
CA ASP A 15 5.06 -5.96 -6.76
C ASP A 15 4.77 -4.91 -5.68
N ASP A 16 3.67 -4.99 -4.93
CA ASP A 16 3.36 -4.01 -3.88
C ASP A 16 4.10 -4.29 -2.58
N ASN A 17 4.42 -5.56 -2.33
CA ASN A 17 5.16 -5.99 -1.14
C ASN A 17 6.52 -5.27 -1.05
N LYS A 18 7.21 -5.02 -2.18
CA LYS A 18 8.52 -4.34 -2.17
C LYS A 18 8.47 -2.92 -1.65
N PHE A 19 7.37 -2.19 -1.86
CA PHE A 19 7.23 -0.81 -1.38
C PHE A 19 6.88 -0.77 0.11
N VAL A 20 6.05 -1.73 0.56
CA VAL A 20 5.68 -1.89 1.96
C VAL A 20 6.86 -2.34 2.80
N ASP A 21 7.61 -3.35 2.33
CA ASP A 21 8.81 -3.86 2.99
C ASP A 21 9.88 -2.78 3.12
N CYS A 22 10.06 -1.97 2.07
CA CYS A 22 10.96 -0.82 2.11
C CYS A 22 10.52 0.19 3.16
N ALA A 23 9.23 0.58 3.16
CA ALA A 23 8.71 1.55 4.13
C ALA A 23 8.84 1.05 5.57
N ILE A 24 8.61 -0.23 5.83
CA ILE A 24 8.79 -0.83 7.16
C ILE A 24 10.28 -0.89 7.53
N SER A 25 11.14 -1.36 6.62
CA SER A 25 12.57 -1.52 6.87
C SER A 25 13.29 -0.18 7.07
N SER A 26 12.85 0.86 6.36
CA SER A 26 13.36 2.23 6.52
C SER A 26 12.68 2.99 7.67
N ASN A 27 11.70 2.37 8.35
CA ASN A 27 10.84 3.01 9.34
C ASN A 27 10.26 4.35 8.81
N ALA A 28 9.77 4.34 7.57
CA ALA A 28 9.18 5.50 6.93
C ALA A 28 7.81 5.83 7.54
N ASP A 29 7.53 7.11 7.72
CA ASP A 29 6.26 7.56 8.29
C ASP A 29 5.08 7.35 7.32
N PHE A 30 5.31 7.53 6.01
CA PHE A 30 4.28 7.45 4.97
C PHE A 30 4.81 6.91 3.64
N ILE A 31 3.99 6.12 2.95
CA ILE A 31 4.11 5.87 1.50
C ILE A 31 3.31 6.94 0.76
N VAL A 32 3.99 7.72 -0.08
CA VAL A 32 3.34 8.73 -0.92
C VAL A 32 2.96 8.10 -2.25
N THR A 33 1.67 7.91 -2.50
CA THR A 33 1.18 7.33 -3.76
C THR A 33 -0.25 7.78 -4.06
N ASN A 34 -0.56 7.93 -5.36
CA ASN A 34 -1.92 8.18 -5.83
C ASN A 34 -2.62 6.89 -6.27
N ASP A 35 -1.98 5.74 -6.11
CA ASP A 35 -2.56 4.45 -6.44
C ASP A 35 -3.51 3.98 -5.32
N ARG A 36 -4.75 3.68 -5.72
CA ARG A 36 -5.79 3.19 -4.82
C ARG A 36 -5.54 1.77 -4.35
N HIS A 37 -4.63 1.03 -4.97
CA HIS A 37 -4.25 -0.33 -4.55
C HIS A 37 -3.73 -0.37 -3.11
N PHE A 38 -2.98 0.66 -2.70
CA PHE A 38 -2.42 0.77 -1.35
C PHE A 38 -3.44 1.17 -0.28
N ASN A 39 -4.71 1.44 -0.62
CA ASN A 39 -5.74 1.74 0.39
C ASN A 39 -5.98 0.56 1.34
N ILE A 40 -5.67 -0.67 0.92
CA ILE A 40 -5.76 -1.85 1.80
C ILE A 40 -4.86 -1.70 3.04
N LEU A 41 -3.72 -1.02 2.92
CA LEU A 41 -2.77 -0.81 4.01
C LEU A 41 -3.35 0.07 5.14
N LYS A 42 -4.33 0.93 4.82
CA LYS A 42 -5.03 1.74 5.83
C LYS A 42 -5.85 0.89 6.80
N ASN A 43 -6.27 -0.31 6.36
CA ASN A 43 -7.04 -1.26 7.16
C ASN A 43 -6.16 -2.25 7.94
N ILE A 44 -4.83 -2.21 7.74
CA ILE A 44 -3.89 -3.09 8.43
C ILE A 44 -3.44 -2.39 9.73
N GLU A 45 -3.79 -2.99 10.87
CA GLU A 45 -3.41 -2.45 12.18
C GLU A 45 -1.93 -2.69 12.52
N PHE A 46 -1.33 -3.76 11.96
CA PHE A 46 0.08 -4.07 12.16
C PHE A 46 0.64 -4.97 11.04
N PRO A 47 1.85 -4.69 10.50
CA PRO A 47 2.66 -3.48 10.67
C PRO A 47 1.97 -2.25 10.05
N LYS A 48 1.93 -1.14 10.79
CA LYS A 48 1.17 0.06 10.39
C LYS A 48 1.96 0.85 9.36
N VAL A 49 1.44 0.93 8.14
CA VAL A 49 2.03 1.72 7.06
C VAL A 49 1.02 2.77 6.60
N ASN A 50 1.33 4.04 6.85
CA ASN A 50 0.42 5.12 6.47
C ASN A 50 0.59 5.44 4.98
N VAL A 51 -0.51 5.67 4.29
CA VAL A 51 -0.50 6.02 2.87
C VAL A 51 -1.13 7.39 2.69
N ILE A 52 -0.41 8.29 2.04
CA ILE A 52 -0.83 9.67 1.76
C ILE A 52 -0.71 9.94 0.25
N ASN A 53 -1.59 10.77 -0.31
CA ASN A 53 -1.45 11.20 -1.70
C ASN A 53 -0.39 12.32 -1.80
N VAL A 54 0.03 12.63 -3.03
CA VAL A 54 1.08 13.65 -3.26
C VAL A 54 0.61 15.03 -2.81
N ASP A 55 -0.64 15.39 -3.07
CA ASP A 55 -1.18 16.73 -2.78
C ASP A 55 -1.29 17.00 -1.27
N ASP A 56 -1.77 16.03 -0.50
CA ASP A 56 -1.89 16.06 0.96
C ASP A 56 -0.50 16.06 1.62
N PHE A 57 0.46 15.33 1.03
CA PHE A 57 1.84 15.37 1.49
C PHE A 57 2.46 16.76 1.31
N LEU A 58 2.25 17.38 0.14
CA LEU A 58 2.71 18.75 -0.12
C LEU A 58 2.01 19.78 0.80
N ASN A 59 0.73 19.58 1.12
CA ASN A 59 0.02 20.44 2.06
C ASN A 59 0.53 20.29 3.50
N LYS A 60 1.03 19.11 3.89
CA LYS A 60 1.67 18.87 5.20
C LYS A 60 3.06 19.49 5.34
N LEU A 61 3.75 19.75 4.23
CA LEU A 61 5.09 20.35 4.22
C LEU A 61 5.06 21.89 4.22
N LYS A 62 3.91 22.49 3.97
CA LYS A 62 3.69 23.94 4.09
C LYS A 62 3.50 24.34 5.55
#